data_AF-A0A3P5XRI7-F1
#
_entry.id   AF-A0A3P5XRI7-F1
#
_cell.length_a   1.000
_cell.length_b   1.000
_cell.length_c   1.000
_cell.angle_alpha   90.00
_cell.angle_beta   90.00
_cell.angle_gamma   90.00
#
_symmetry.space_group_name_H-M   'P 1'
#
loop_
_entity.id
_entity.type
_entity.pdbx_description
1 polymer ?
#
loop_
_entity_poly.entity_id
_entity_poly.type
_entity_poly.pdbx_seq_one_letter_code
_entity_poly.pdbx_strand_id
1 'polypeptide(L)' 'MDLNRLIQMLMRMFLRKAVNKGIRSATDYASRRGKAPEEMTPEERAQAKKAKDLADKAKKMARLGRRL' A
#
# COMPACT_ATOMS: atom_id res chain seq x y z
N MET A 1 -36.40 -6.71 -12.23
CA MET A 1 -35.30 -6.21 -11.38
C MET A 1 -35.04 -7.28 -10.33
N ASP A 2 -34.00 -8.08 -10.53
CA ASP A 2 -33.75 -9.25 -9.66
C ASP A 2 -33.09 -8.81 -8.36
N LEU A 3 -33.82 -8.98 -7.25
CA LEU A 3 -33.33 -8.76 -5.89
C LEU A 3 -31.99 -9.50 -5.65
N ASN A 4 -31.83 -10.64 -6.32
CA ASN A 4 -30.62 -11.44 -6.29
C ASN A 4 -29.39 -10.71 -6.89
N ARG A 5 -29.59 -9.89 -7.94
CA ARG A 5 -28.53 -9.09 -8.57
C ARG A 5 -28.14 -7.90 -7.68
N LEU A 6 -29.10 -7.34 -6.95
CA LEU A 6 -28.86 -6.29 -5.96
C LEU A 6 -28.03 -6.81 -4.78
N ILE A 7 -28.38 -7.97 -4.24
CA ILE A 7 -27.64 -8.60 -3.13
C ILE A 7 -26.22 -8.97 -3.57
N GLN A 8 -26.04 -9.52 -4.77
CA GLN A 8 -24.71 -9.82 -5.31
C GLN A 8 -23.86 -8.57 -5.51
N MET A 9 -24.45 -7.46 -5.97
CA MET A 9 -23.73 -6.18 -6.06
C MET A 9 -23.32 -5.66 -4.68
N LEU A 10 -24.20 -5.72 -3.69
CA LEU A 10 -23.92 -5.28 -2.33
C LEU A 10 -22.82 -6.12 -1.67
N MET A 11 -22.89 -7.45 -1.80
CA MET A 11 -21.86 -8.35 -1.29
C MET A 11 -20.51 -8.12 -1.96
N ARG A 12 -20.48 -7.97 -3.30
CA ARG A 12 -19.23 -7.66 -4.03
C ARG A 12 -18.65 -6.32 -3.63
N MET A 13 -19.49 -5.30 -3.44
CA MET A 13 -19.05 -3.98 -3.01
C MET A 13 -18.51 -4.02 -1.58
N PHE A 14 -19.22 -4.68 -0.67
CA PHE A 14 -18.81 -4.85 0.72
C PHE A 14 -17.50 -5.62 0.82
N LEU A 15 -17.38 -6.75 0.14
CA LEU A 15 -16.17 -7.58 0.14
C LEU A 15 -14.98 -6.83 -0.46
N ARG A 16 -15.16 -6.10 -1.59
CA ARG A 16 -14.11 -5.22 -2.13
C ARG A 16 -13.70 -4.15 -1.14
N LYS A 17 -14.65 -3.50 -0.45
CA LYS A 17 -14.34 -2.44 0.51
C LYS A 17 -13.65 -3.01 1.76
N ALA A 18 -14.09 -4.16 2.24
CA ALA A 18 -13.51 -4.86 3.39
C ALA A 18 -12.10 -5.37 3.09
N VAL A 19 -11.88 -5.99 1.93
CA VAL A 19 -10.55 -6.44 1.48
C VAL A 19 -9.63 -5.25 1.24
N ASN A 20 -10.09 -4.21 0.53
CA ASN A 20 -9.26 -3.02 0.29
C ASN A 20 -8.94 -2.26 1.58
N LYS A 21 -9.88 -2.17 2.53
CA LYS A 21 -9.66 -1.54 3.83
C LYS A 21 -8.85 -2.41 4.78
N GLY A 22 -9.01 -3.73 4.70
CA GLY A 22 -8.26 -4.73 5.45
C GLY A 22 -6.81 -4.81 5.00
N ILE A 23 -6.55 -4.85 3.70
CA ILE A 23 -5.21 -4.75 3.12
C ILE A 23 -4.61 -3.38 3.41
N ARG A 24 -5.34 -2.27 3.20
CA ARG A 24 -4.79 -0.94 3.55
C ARG A 24 -4.54 -0.76 5.04
N SER A 25 -5.37 -1.31 5.93
CA SER A 25 -5.13 -1.21 7.38
C SER A 25 -4.05 -2.17 7.84
N ALA A 26 -3.95 -3.37 7.26
CA ALA A 26 -2.85 -4.30 7.52
C ALA A 26 -1.53 -3.73 7.01
N THR A 27 -1.51 -3.16 5.82
CA THR A 27 -0.35 -2.48 5.24
C THR A 27 -0.07 -1.17 5.94
N ASP A 28 -1.05 -0.35 6.35
CA ASP A 28 -0.82 0.87 7.15
C ASP A 28 -0.34 0.51 8.54
N TYR A 29 -0.85 -0.56 9.16
CA TYR A 29 -0.38 -1.04 10.46
C TYR A 29 1.04 -1.63 10.35
N ALA A 30 1.32 -2.39 9.29
CA ALA A 30 2.63 -2.96 8.98
C ALA A 30 3.62 -1.93 8.39
N SER A 31 3.18 -0.79 7.87
CA SER A 31 4.03 0.28 7.32
C SER A 31 4.22 1.44 8.28
N ARG A 32 3.24 1.76 9.13
CA ARG A 32 3.42 2.66 10.29
C ARG A 32 4.36 2.02 11.32
N ARG A 33 4.37 0.70 11.39
CA ARG A 33 5.34 -0.11 12.10
C ARG A 33 6.15 -0.93 11.09
N GLY A 34 6.76 -0.26 10.10
CA GLY A 34 7.65 -0.91 9.13
C GLY A 34 8.53 -1.90 9.87
N LYS A 35 8.48 -3.18 9.48
CA LYS A 35 9.23 -4.30 10.11
C LYS A 35 10.56 -3.78 10.64
N ALA A 36 10.88 -4.00 11.92
CA ALA A 36 12.18 -3.60 12.43
C ALA A 36 13.25 -4.16 11.48
N PRO A 37 14.35 -3.44 11.18
CA PRO A 37 15.42 -3.94 10.31
C PRO A 37 15.86 -5.36 10.67
N GLU A 38 15.72 -5.70 11.95
CA GLU A 38 16.01 -6.98 12.61
C GLU A 38 15.06 -8.13 12.20
N GLU A 39 13.81 -7.84 11.84
CA GLU A 39 12.79 -8.84 11.45
C GLU A 39 12.63 -9.01 9.94
N MET A 40 13.35 -8.21 9.14
CA MET A 40 13.37 -8.35 7.69
C MET A 40 14.33 -9.46 7.26
N THR A 41 13.83 -10.35 6.41
CA THR A 41 14.71 -11.28 5.68
C THR A 41 15.68 -10.48 4.80
N PRO A 42 16.86 -11.03 4.45
CA PRO A 42 17.87 -10.32 3.66
C PRO A 42 17.32 -9.79 2.32
N GLU A 43 16.40 -10.55 1.71
CA GLU A 43 15.75 -10.22 0.44
C GLU A 43 14.76 -9.06 0.58
N GLU A 44 13.95 -9.05 1.64
CA GLU A 44 13.03 -7.95 1.93
C GLU A 44 13.79 -6.65 2.24
N ARG A 45 14.93 -6.74 2.94
CA ARG A 45 15.81 -5.59 3.23
C ARG A 45 16.41 -5.01 1.95
N ALA A 46 16.77 -5.85 0.98
CA ALA A 46 17.30 -5.41 -0.31
C ALA A 46 16.23 -4.70 -1.16
N GLN A 47 14.99 -5.22 -1.18
CA GLN A 47 13.88 -4.54 -1.86
C GLN A 47 13.53 -3.21 -1.20
N ALA A 48 13.47 -3.15 0.14
CA ALA A 48 13.19 -1.92 0.87
C ALA A 48 14.24 -0.83 0.60
N LYS A 49 15.53 -1.19 0.51
CA LYS A 49 16.60 -0.26 0.12
C LYS A 49 16.40 0.28 -1.29
N LYS A 50 16.15 -0.60 -2.26
CA LYS A 50 15.90 -0.18 -3.66
C LYS A 50 14.69 0.75 -3.77
N ALA A 51 13.62 0.46 -3.03
CA ALA A 51 12.42 1.29 -2.99
C ALA A 51 12.69 2.66 -2.36
N LYS A 52 13.47 2.72 -1.27
CA LYS A 52 13.90 3.98 -0.64
C LYS A 52 14.74 4.83 -1.59
N ASP A 53 15.73 4.23 -2.25
CA ASP A 53 16.61 4.95 -3.19
C ASP A 53 15.83 5.56 -4.35
N LEU A 54 14.85 4.82 -4.88
CA LEU A 54 13.95 5.31 -5.93
C LEU A 54 13.08 6.47 -5.43
N ALA A 55 12.50 6.33 -4.24
CA ALA A 55 11.67 7.36 -3.63
C ALA A 55 12.47 8.64 -3.34
N ASP A 56 13.72 8.52 -2.87
CA ASP A 56 14.59 9.66 -2.62
C ASP A 56 15.00 10.38 -3.90
N LYS A 57 15.30 9.65 -4.98
CA LYS A 57 15.52 10.25 -6.31
C LYS A 57 14.27 10.99 -6.79
N ALA A 58 13.10 10.37 -6.71
CA ALA A 58 11.84 11.00 -7.10
C ALA A 58 11.57 12.27 -6.29
N LYS A 59 11.82 12.25 -4.97
CA LYS A 59 11.66 13.41 -4.08
C LYS A 59 12.61 14.55 -4.42
N LYS A 60 13.86 14.24 -4.81
CA LYS A 60 14.82 15.24 -5.30
C LYS A 60 14.33 15.88 -6.59
N MET A 61 13.88 15.08 -7.57
CA MET A 61 13.33 15.60 -8.83
C MET A 61 12.09 16.45 -8.60
N ALA A 62 11.17 16.01 -7.73
CA ALA A 62 9.98 16.78 -7.37
C ALA A 62 10.33 18.11 -6.68
N ARG A 63 11.36 18.15 -5.83
CA ARG A 63 11.83 19.40 -5.20
C ARG A 63 12.45 20.37 -6.21
N LEU A 64 13.19 19.86 -7.19
CA LEU A 64 13.75 20.67 -8.27
C LEU A 64 12.63 21.24 -9.14
N GLY A 65 11.67 20.41 -9.55
CA GLY A 65 10.50 20.86 -10.30
C GLY A 65 9.58 21.82 -9.55
N ARG A 66 9.70 21.91 -8.21
CA ARG A 66 8.97 22.87 -7.38
C ARG A 66 9.71 24.19 -7.17
N ARG A 67 11.00 24.25 -7.53
CA ARG A 67 11.85 25.45 -7.43
C ARG A 67 12.02 26.17 -8.77
N LEU A 68 11.68 25.51 -9.87
CA LEU A 68 11.43 26.10 -11.18
C LEU A 68 10.02 26.70 -11.21
#